data_AF-A0A7W1PNG8-F1
#
_entry.id   AF-A0A7W1PNG8-F1
#
_cell.length_a   1.000
_cell.length_b   1.000
_cell.length_c   1.000
_cell.angle_alpha   90.00
_cell.angle_beta   90.00
_cell.angle_gamma   90.00
#
_symmetry.space_group_name_H-M   'P 1'
#
loop_
_entity.id
_entity.type
_entity.pdbx_description
1 polymer ?
#
loop_
_entity_poly.entity_id
_entity_poly.type
_entity_poly.pdbx_seq_one_letter_code
_entity_poly.pdbx_strand_id
1 'polypeptide(L)'
;MTSCWIALVLVGCNKPADKPADTTVGEVPEMESAPATISLADAAGTWKVRSTVEGSESTVVTYDMRINEDRSGWSITFPNRKPIPVRVVAVEGDSIVSEAGPFESALRKGVQVSTHVVARLQNDKLVGTTVARYQVTGPDSVARLRFEGTRAP
;
A
#
# COMPACT_ATOMS: atom_id res chain seq x y z
N MET A 1 -55.96 -20.27 -30.24
CA MET A 1 -56.57 -21.61 -30.33
C MET A 1 -55.47 -22.64 -30.51
N THR A 2 -55.64 -23.83 -29.89
CA THR A 2 -54.83 -25.07 -29.99
C THR A 2 -53.40 -25.01 -29.43
N SER A 3 -53.05 -25.57 -28.25
CA SER A 3 -53.22 -26.92 -27.64
C SER A 3 -52.04 -27.88 -27.93
N CYS A 4 -51.81 -28.80 -26.96
CA CYS A 4 -50.83 -29.91 -26.83
C CYS A 4 -49.41 -29.52 -26.37
N TRP A 5 -48.93 -29.75 -25.14
CA TRP A 5 -48.77 -30.96 -24.27
C TRP A 5 -47.81 -32.06 -24.77
N ILE A 6 -47.09 -32.64 -23.79
CA ILE A 6 -46.18 -33.82 -23.76
C ILE A 6 -44.68 -33.42 -23.87
N ALA A 7 -43.77 -33.51 -22.88
CA ALA A 7 -43.45 -34.41 -21.75
C ALA A 7 -42.28 -35.39 -22.04
N LEU A 8 -41.23 -35.30 -21.19
CA LEU A 8 -40.10 -36.23 -20.93
C LEU A 8 -39.17 -36.59 -22.12
N VAL A 9 -37.85 -36.74 -21.94
CA VAL A 9 -37.16 -37.96 -21.43
C VAL A 9 -35.73 -37.63 -20.92
N LEU A 10 -35.35 -38.28 -19.81
CA LEU A 10 -33.99 -38.45 -19.28
C LEU A 10 -33.18 -39.49 -20.09
N VAL A 11 -31.94 -39.16 -20.47
CA VAL A 11 -30.81 -40.10 -20.74
C VAL A 11 -29.54 -39.29 -20.41
N GLY A 12 -28.62 -39.66 -19.51
CA GLY A 12 -27.93 -40.95 -19.35
C GLY A 12 -26.54 -40.85 -20.03
N CYS A 13 -25.46 -40.87 -19.23
CA CYS A 13 -24.07 -40.62 -19.64
C CYS A 13 -23.57 -41.38 -20.88
N ASN A 14 -22.72 -40.73 -21.68
CA ASN A 14 -21.52 -41.36 -22.24
C ASN A 14 -20.45 -40.32 -22.63
N LYS A 15 -19.25 -40.48 -22.08
CA LYS A 15 -17.96 -39.90 -22.50
C LYS A 15 -17.12 -41.09 -23.02
N PRO A 16 -16.06 -40.96 -23.86
CA PRO A 16 -15.48 -39.82 -24.59
C PRO A 16 -15.25 -40.08 -26.11
N ALA A 17 -14.98 -39.03 -26.88
CA ALA A 17 -13.98 -39.07 -27.97
C ALA A 17 -13.61 -37.64 -28.39
N ASP A 18 -12.32 -37.33 -28.31
CA ASP A 18 -11.70 -36.08 -28.73
C ASP A 18 -12.01 -35.72 -30.20
N LYS A 19 -12.31 -34.44 -30.43
CA LYS A 19 -11.87 -33.73 -31.64
C LYS A 19 -11.60 -32.25 -31.32
N PRO A 20 -10.59 -31.64 -31.95
CA PRO A 20 -9.96 -30.41 -31.48
C PRO A 20 -10.68 -29.15 -31.94
N ALA A 21 -10.59 -28.14 -31.08
CA ALA A 21 -10.57 -26.70 -31.34
C ALA A 21 -11.41 -26.16 -32.51
N ASP A 22 -12.55 -25.55 -32.17
CA ASP A 22 -13.03 -24.36 -32.87
C ASP A 22 -12.73 -23.16 -31.96
N THR A 23 -11.69 -22.42 -32.32
CA THR A 23 -11.23 -21.22 -31.61
C THR A 23 -12.23 -20.08 -31.86
N THR A 24 -13.28 -20.03 -31.04
CA THR A 24 -13.95 -18.77 -30.78
C THR A 24 -13.05 -18.00 -29.82
N VAL A 25 -12.42 -16.91 -30.29
CA VAL A 25 -11.74 -15.94 -29.45
C VAL A 25 -12.83 -15.23 -28.63
N GLY A 26 -13.27 -15.88 -27.55
CA GLY A 26 -13.89 -15.19 -26.44
C GLY A 26 -12.81 -14.37 -25.78
N GLU A 27 -13.05 -13.07 -25.65
CA GLU A 27 -12.30 -12.17 -24.79
C GLU A 27 -12.21 -12.84 -23.41
N VAL A 28 -11.03 -13.39 -23.11
CA VAL A 28 -10.74 -13.90 -21.77
C VAL A 28 -10.78 -12.65 -20.90
N PRO A 29 -11.70 -12.53 -19.93
CA PRO A 29 -11.65 -11.41 -19.00
C PRO A 29 -10.23 -11.41 -18.42
N GLU A 30 -9.53 -10.29 -18.60
CA GLU A 30 -8.19 -10.08 -18.08
C GLU A 30 -8.27 -10.41 -16.59
N MET A 31 -7.73 -11.59 -16.23
CA MET A 31 -7.64 -12.00 -14.85
C MET A 31 -6.74 -10.98 -14.20
N GLU A 32 -7.34 -10.04 -13.48
CA GLU A 32 -6.65 -9.01 -12.71
C GLU A 32 -5.59 -9.73 -11.88
N SER A 33 -4.33 -9.59 -12.28
CA SER A 33 -3.22 -10.30 -11.65
C SER A 33 -3.26 -10.01 -10.17
N ALA A 34 -3.19 -11.05 -9.33
CA ALA A 34 -3.09 -10.87 -7.89
C ALA A 34 -1.99 -9.81 -7.60
N PRO A 35 -2.24 -8.88 -6.67
CA PRO A 35 -1.29 -7.82 -6.39
C PRO A 35 0.06 -8.42 -6.04
N ALA A 36 1.10 -8.00 -6.76
CA ALA A 36 2.44 -8.51 -6.56
C ALA A 36 2.89 -8.23 -5.11
N THR A 37 3.47 -9.26 -4.47
CA THR A 37 4.07 -9.10 -3.14
C THR A 37 5.23 -8.12 -3.23
N ILE A 38 5.28 -7.13 -2.33
CA ILE A 38 6.36 -6.14 -2.29
C ILE A 38 7.66 -6.78 -1.80
N SER A 39 8.76 -6.53 -2.51
CA SER A 39 10.11 -6.79 -2.01
C SER A 39 10.70 -5.54 -1.37
N LEU A 40 11.43 -5.70 -0.26
CA LEU A 40 12.17 -4.59 0.34
C LEU A 40 13.30 -4.09 -0.58
N ALA A 41 13.84 -4.97 -1.44
CA ALA A 41 14.83 -4.57 -2.44
C ALA A 41 14.24 -3.58 -3.46
N ASP A 42 13.00 -3.78 -3.89
CA ASP A 42 12.33 -2.87 -4.82
C ASP A 42 12.08 -1.50 -4.18
N ALA A 43 11.78 -1.47 -2.88
CA ALA A 43 11.59 -0.24 -2.12
C ALA A 43 12.91 0.44 -1.69
N ALA A 44 14.03 -0.27 -1.70
CA ALA A 44 15.31 0.21 -1.20
C ALA A 44 15.80 1.43 -1.96
N GLY A 45 16.21 2.47 -1.26
CA GLY A 45 16.59 3.74 -1.85
C GLY A 45 16.40 4.91 -0.89
N THR A 46 16.63 6.11 -1.41
CA THR A 46 16.31 7.35 -0.71
C THR A 46 15.10 7.98 -1.39
N TRP A 47 14.10 8.35 -0.60
CA TRP A 47 12.83 8.88 -1.08
C TRP A 47 12.63 10.30 -0.56
N LYS A 48 12.29 11.24 -1.45
CA LYS A 48 11.82 12.58 -1.10
C LYS A 48 10.33 12.50 -0.82
N VAL A 49 9.95 12.55 0.45
CA VAL A 49 8.56 12.36 0.88
C VAL A 49 7.87 13.69 1.12
N ARG A 50 6.61 13.75 0.68
CA ARG A 50 5.64 14.81 0.97
C ARG A 50 4.43 14.19 1.67
N SER A 51 4.02 14.75 2.80
CA SER A 51 2.82 14.34 3.52
C SER A 51 1.74 15.42 3.48
N THR A 52 0.49 15.00 3.31
CA THR A 52 -0.72 15.84 3.32
C THR A 52 -1.69 15.33 4.38
N VAL A 53 -2.58 16.20 4.88
CA VAL A 53 -3.69 15.76 5.74
C VAL A 53 -4.67 14.96 4.90
N GLU A 54 -5.23 13.89 5.47
CA GLU A 54 -6.29 13.13 4.80
C GLU A 54 -7.48 14.05 4.42
N GLY A 55 -7.96 13.95 3.18
CA GLY A 55 -9.00 14.84 2.65
C GLY A 55 -8.50 16.24 2.21
N SER A 56 -7.20 16.51 2.29
CA SER A 56 -6.57 17.74 1.80
C SER A 56 -5.39 17.43 0.88
N GLU A 57 -5.11 18.36 -0.03
CA GLU A 57 -3.93 18.35 -0.91
C GLU A 57 -2.81 19.27 -0.38
N SER A 58 -3.06 20.00 0.71
CA SER A 58 -2.06 20.85 1.34
C SER A 58 -0.95 20.02 1.97
N THR A 59 0.29 20.28 1.52
CA THR A 59 1.49 19.68 2.12
C THR A 59 1.70 20.23 3.52
N VAL A 60 1.88 19.34 4.49
CA VAL A 60 2.14 19.70 5.89
C VAL A 60 3.57 19.38 6.32
N VAL A 61 4.19 18.35 5.75
CA VAL A 61 5.57 17.95 6.08
C VAL A 61 6.28 17.42 4.85
N THR A 62 7.58 17.70 4.74
CA THR A 62 8.49 17.03 3.82
C THR A 62 9.69 16.47 4.58
N TYR A 63 10.22 15.34 4.10
CA TYR A 63 11.39 14.68 4.69
C TYR A 63 12.02 13.69 3.70
N ASP A 64 13.26 13.31 3.96
CA ASP A 64 13.91 12.22 3.26
C ASP A 64 13.66 10.91 4.02
N MET A 65 13.28 9.84 3.33
CA MET A 65 13.18 8.50 3.89
C MET A 65 14.23 7.60 3.25
N ARG A 66 15.11 7.01 4.07
CA ARG A 66 16.07 6.01 3.64
C ARG A 66 15.54 4.61 3.96
N ILE A 67 15.40 3.81 2.91
CA ILE A 67 14.97 2.42 2.94
C ILE A 67 16.15 1.56 2.48
N ASN A 68 16.47 0.51 3.23
CA ASN A 68 17.46 -0.49 2.86
C ASN A 68 16.75 -1.76 2.35
N GLU A 69 17.50 -2.67 1.72
CA GLU A 69 16.99 -3.93 1.15
C GLU A 69 16.53 -4.93 2.22
N ASP A 70 16.86 -4.69 3.49
CA ASP A 70 16.41 -5.45 4.65
C ASP A 70 15.62 -4.56 5.63
N ARG A 71 15.24 -5.11 6.79
CA ARG A 71 14.46 -4.39 7.81
C ARG A 71 15.27 -3.41 8.67
N SER A 72 16.58 -3.32 8.46
CA SER A 72 17.53 -2.64 9.33
C SER A 72 18.01 -1.31 8.76
N GLY A 73 18.37 -0.36 9.64
CA GLY A 73 19.00 0.90 9.22
C GLY A 73 18.09 1.88 8.47
N TRP A 74 16.78 1.68 8.49
CA TRP A 74 15.83 2.63 7.89
C TRP A 74 15.77 3.91 8.73
N SER A 75 15.55 5.04 8.07
CA SER A 75 15.44 6.32 8.77
C SER A 75 14.59 7.34 8.03
N ILE A 76 14.06 8.30 8.77
CA ILE A 76 13.51 9.55 8.24
C ILE A 76 14.40 10.72 8.67
N THR A 77 14.58 11.69 7.78
CA THR A 77 15.37 12.90 8.06
C THR A 77 14.56 14.13 7.66
N PHE A 78 14.12 14.89 8.65
CA PHE A 78 13.49 16.19 8.42
C PHE A 78 14.57 17.25 8.10
N PRO A 79 14.20 18.33 7.38
CA PRO A 79 15.13 19.43 7.11
C PRO A 79 15.80 19.94 8.39
N ASN A 80 17.13 20.05 8.36
CA ASN A 80 17.96 20.52 9.47
C ASN A 80 17.85 19.70 10.77
N ARG A 81 17.44 18.43 10.69
CA ARG A 81 17.38 17.51 11.84
C ARG A 81 18.27 16.30 11.63
N LYS A 82 18.62 15.63 12.72
CA LYS A 82 19.32 14.34 12.67
C LYS A 82 18.38 13.24 12.14
N PRO A 83 18.91 12.19 11.50
CA PRO A 83 18.12 11.03 11.12
C PRO A 83 17.43 10.39 12.33
N ILE A 84 16.17 10.02 12.16
CA ILE A 84 15.34 9.32 13.14
C ILE A 84 15.19 7.87 12.67
N PRO A 85 15.51 6.88 13.52
CA PRO A 85 15.40 5.48 13.14
C PRO A 85 13.94 5.06 12.91
N VAL A 86 13.75 4.23 11.90
CA VAL A 86 12.47 3.59 11.56
C VAL A 86 12.61 2.08 11.78
N ARG A 87 11.62 1.48 12.43
CA ARG A 87 11.52 0.03 12.62
C ARG A 87 10.48 -0.53 11.65
N VAL A 88 10.88 -1.50 10.82
CA VAL A 88 9.93 -2.28 10.03
C VAL A 88 9.25 -3.32 10.93
N VAL A 89 7.92 -3.28 10.98
CA VAL A 89 7.09 -4.18 11.81
C VAL A 89 6.65 -5.39 11.00
N ALA A 90 6.16 -5.16 9.77
CA ALA A 90 5.67 -6.24 8.91
C ALA A 90 5.90 -5.91 7.42
N VAL A 91 5.96 -6.95 6.61
CA VAL A 91 5.94 -6.87 5.13
C VAL A 91 4.95 -7.93 4.69
N GLU A 92 3.80 -7.52 4.18
CA GLU A 92 2.65 -8.39 3.90
C GLU A 92 1.96 -7.93 2.62
N GLY A 93 1.79 -8.86 1.66
CA GLY A 93 1.23 -8.53 0.35
C GLY A 93 2.01 -7.40 -0.32
N ASP A 94 1.32 -6.34 -0.73
CA ASP A 94 1.88 -5.14 -1.37
C ASP A 94 2.37 -4.07 -0.37
N SER A 95 2.33 -4.36 0.93
CA SER A 95 2.42 -3.36 1.99
C SER A 95 3.60 -3.58 2.94
N ILE A 96 4.26 -2.48 3.30
CA ILE A 96 5.30 -2.40 4.33
C ILE A 96 4.74 -1.60 5.51
N VAL A 97 4.72 -2.22 6.69
CA VAL A 97 4.30 -1.56 7.94
C VAL A 97 5.54 -1.18 8.73
N SER A 98 5.64 0.10 9.11
CA SER A 98 6.78 0.60 9.88
C SER A 98 6.37 1.61 10.95
N GLU A 99 7.24 1.78 11.94
CA GLU A 99 7.04 2.67 13.08
C GLU A 99 8.27 3.52 13.36
N ALA A 100 8.05 4.73 13.86
CA ALA A 100 9.12 5.60 14.31
C ALA A 100 8.70 6.36 15.58
N GLY A 101 9.69 6.71 16.39
CA GLY A 101 9.54 7.53 17.58
C GLY A 101 9.46 6.77 18.90
N PRO A 102 9.34 7.52 20.01
CA PRO A 102 9.02 8.95 20.04
C PRO A 102 10.14 9.88 19.52
N PHE A 103 9.77 10.97 18.83
CA PHE A 103 10.67 12.06 18.43
C PHE A 103 9.94 13.41 18.42
N GLU A 104 10.67 14.53 18.45
CA GLU A 104 10.05 15.86 18.42
C GLU A 104 9.34 16.09 17.08
N SER A 105 8.06 16.44 17.12
CA SER A 105 7.23 16.67 15.94
C SER A 105 7.78 17.76 15.02
N ALA A 106 7.67 17.54 13.71
CA ALA A 106 7.93 18.58 12.71
C ALA A 106 6.79 19.62 12.64
N LEU A 107 5.58 19.24 13.07
CA LEU A 107 4.36 20.04 13.00
C LEU A 107 4.04 20.80 14.29
N ARG A 108 4.54 20.32 15.42
CA ARG A 108 4.19 20.82 16.76
C ARG A 108 5.45 20.95 17.60
N LYS A 109 5.99 22.17 17.69
CA LYS A 109 7.24 22.45 18.41
C LYS A 109 7.17 21.94 19.86
N GLY A 110 8.21 21.24 20.31
CA GLY A 110 8.31 20.71 21.67
C GLY A 110 7.39 19.51 21.98
N VAL A 111 6.55 19.06 21.05
CA VAL A 111 5.64 17.93 21.27
C VAL A 111 6.26 16.65 20.70
N GLN A 112 6.31 15.60 21.52
CA GLN A 112 6.76 14.27 21.08
C GLN A 112 5.67 13.57 20.27
N VAL A 113 6.07 12.85 19.22
CA VAL A 113 5.18 12.08 18.36
C VAL A 113 5.76 10.70 18.07
N SER A 114 4.89 9.70 17.99
CA SER A 114 5.19 8.39 17.39
C SER A 114 4.33 8.19 16.16
N THR A 115 4.87 7.53 15.14
CA THR A 115 4.18 7.31 13.86
C THR A 115 4.03 5.82 13.59
N HIS A 116 2.89 5.43 13.06
CA HIS A 116 2.64 4.14 12.43
C HIS A 116 2.34 4.37 10.95
N VAL A 117 3.07 3.69 10.07
CA VAL A 117 3.06 3.93 8.63
C VAL A 117 2.72 2.64 7.90
N VAL A 118 1.84 2.74 6.90
CA VAL A 118 1.60 1.67 5.92
C VAL A 118 1.98 2.23 4.55
N ALA A 119 3.02 1.66 3.95
CA ALA A 119 3.60 2.09 2.69
C ALA A 119 3.41 1.02 1.61
N ARG A 120 3.27 1.47 0.35
CA ARG A 120 3.20 0.64 -0.85
C ARG A 120 4.04 1.27 -1.95
N LEU A 121 4.54 0.44 -2.86
CA LEU A 121 5.18 0.90 -4.08
C LEU A 121 4.16 0.88 -5.21
N GLN A 122 3.85 2.04 -5.80
CA GLN A 122 2.86 2.18 -6.87
C GLN A 122 3.35 3.18 -7.91
N ASN A 123 3.40 2.78 -9.18
CA ASN A 123 3.85 3.64 -10.29
C ASN A 123 5.20 4.33 -10.00
N ASP A 124 6.18 3.54 -9.52
CA ASP A 124 7.52 4.01 -9.10
C ASP A 124 7.55 5.02 -7.95
N LYS A 125 6.43 5.19 -7.25
CA LYS A 125 6.31 6.05 -6.07
C LYS A 125 6.08 5.25 -4.80
N LEU A 126 6.66 5.73 -3.71
CA LEU A 126 6.34 5.22 -2.39
C LEU A 126 5.12 5.98 -1.86
N VAL A 127 3.97 5.34 -1.77
CA VAL A 127 2.72 5.96 -1.32
C VAL A 127 2.23 5.30 -0.05
N GLY A 128 1.42 6.00 0.73
CA GLY A 128 0.84 5.38 1.91
C GLY A 128 0.15 6.33 2.86
N THR A 129 -0.05 5.82 4.07
CA THR A 129 -0.69 6.53 5.17
C THR A 129 0.20 6.56 6.40
N THR A 130 0.05 7.61 7.19
CA THR A 130 0.71 7.78 8.48
C THR A 130 -0.32 8.11 9.54
N VAL A 131 -0.35 7.33 10.62
CA VAL A 131 -1.03 7.69 11.86
C VAL A 131 0.00 8.26 12.82
N ALA A 132 -0.06 9.56 13.06
CA ALA A 132 0.79 10.26 14.03
C ALA A 132 0.05 10.37 15.37
N ARG A 133 0.67 9.89 16.45
CA ARG A 133 0.15 9.99 17.82
C ARG A 133 1.05 10.93 18.62
N TYR A 134 0.49 12.07 19.00
CA TYR A 134 1.16 13.10 19.78
C TYR A 134 1.00 12.82 21.28
N GLN A 135 2.07 13.05 22.03
CA GLN A 135 2.05 12.97 23.50
C GLN A 135 1.44 14.23 24.11
N VAL A 136 0.15 14.43 23.85
CA VAL A 136 -0.69 15.50 24.42
C VAL A 136 -2.02 14.91 24.86
N THR A 137 -2.73 15.62 25.75
CA THR A 137 -4.11 15.27 26.11
C THR A 137 -5.10 15.95 25.16
N GLY A 138 -6.22 15.29 24.86
CA GLY A 138 -7.32 15.85 24.08
C GLY A 138 -7.54 15.25 22.69
N PRO A 139 -8.58 15.74 21.98
CA PRO A 139 -9.04 15.15 20.72
C PRO A 139 -8.01 15.27 19.58
N ASP A 140 -7.12 16.27 19.64
CA ASP A 140 -6.10 16.50 18.61
C ASP A 140 -4.83 15.68 18.81
N SER A 141 -4.86 14.66 19.68
CA SER A 141 -3.73 13.76 19.96
C SER A 141 -3.38 12.84 18.78
N VAL A 142 -4.25 12.71 17.78
CA VAL A 142 -4.02 11.87 16.60
C VAL A 142 -4.17 12.69 15.32
N ALA A 143 -3.21 12.57 14.42
CA ALA A 143 -3.34 13.04 13.04
C ALA A 143 -3.23 11.86 12.06
N ARG A 144 -4.03 11.91 11.00
CA ARG A 144 -3.99 10.98 9.87
C ARG A 144 -3.51 11.72 8.64
N LEU A 145 -2.43 11.21 8.05
CA LEU A 145 -1.78 11.79 6.88
C LEU A 145 -1.74 10.78 5.76
N ARG A 146 -1.76 11.29 4.52
CA ARG A 146 -1.31 10.57 3.34
C ARG A 146 0.11 11.02 3.01
N PHE A 147 0.90 10.18 2.37
CA PHE A 147 2.18 10.60 1.83
C PHE A 147 2.45 10.02 0.45
N GLU A 148 3.27 10.75 -0.30
CA GLU A 148 3.87 10.32 -1.55
C GLU A 148 5.37 10.61 -1.48
N GLY A 149 6.17 9.63 -1.90
CA GLY A 149 7.61 9.70 -2.01
C GLY A 149 8.05 9.48 -3.44
N THR A 150 8.90 10.37 -3.94
CA THR A 150 9.63 10.15 -5.19
C THR A 150 11.06 9.73 -4.89
N ARG A 151 11.58 8.78 -5.66
CA ARG A 151 12.95 8.31 -5.49
C ARG A 151 13.91 9.47 -5.78
N ALA A 152 14.87 9.69 -4.90
CA ALA A 152 15.98 10.59 -5.18
C ALA A 152 16.81 10.03 -6.34
N PRO A 153 17.37 10.88 -7.21
CA PRO A 153 18.25 10.45 -8.30
C PRO A 153 19.51 9.75 -7.78
#